data_AF-N6V2D8-F1
#
_entry.id   AF-N6V2D8-F1
#
_cell.length_a   1.000
_cell.length_b   1.000
_cell.length_c   1.000
_cell.angle_alpha   90.00
_cell.angle_beta   90.00
_cell.angle_gamma   90.00
#
_symmetry.space_group_name_H-M   'P 1'
#
loop_
_entity.id
_entity.type
_entity.pdbx_description
1 polymer ?
#
loop_
_entity_poly.entity_id
_entity_poly.type
_entity_poly.pdbx_seq_one_letter_code
_entity_poly.pdbx_strand_id
1 'polypeptide(L)' 'MHPGRTQDQKRAFVREATKVAVETLACPPESLEIIITEISKDSWATAGKLKSDS' A
#
# COMPACT_ATOMS: atom_id res chain seq x y z
N MET A 1 4.18 2.16 2.46
CA MET A 1 5.13 1.01 2.63
C MET A 1 6.53 1.43 2.17
N HIS A 2 7.58 0.62 2.37
CA HIS A 2 8.88 0.88 1.75
C HIS A 2 8.93 0.35 0.30
N PRO A 3 9.71 0.98 -0.59
CA PRO A 3 9.89 0.50 -1.96
C PRO A 3 10.50 -0.91 -1.99
N GLY A 4 10.32 -1.60 -3.11
CA GLY A 4 10.93 -2.91 -3.36
C GLY A 4 9.96 -3.99 -3.85
N ARG A 5 8.67 -3.68 -4.03
CA ARG A 5 7.70 -4.60 -4.64
C ARG A 5 7.67 -4.39 -6.15
N THR A 6 7.56 -5.48 -6.90
CA THR A 6 7.40 -5.42 -8.36
C THR A 6 6.04 -4.87 -8.74
N GLN A 7 5.87 -4.43 -9.99
CA GLN A 7 4.54 -4.04 -10.47
C GLN A 7 3.53 -5.18 -10.38
N ASP A 8 3.92 -6.43 -10.66
CA ASP A 8 3.00 -7.57 -10.59
C ASP A 8 2.52 -7.84 -9.17
N GLN A 9 3.39 -7.70 -8.17
CA GLN A 9 2.99 -7.78 -6.76
C GLN A 9 2.00 -6.67 -6.39
N LYS A 10 2.21 -5.44 -6.86
CA LYS A 10 1.28 -4.32 -6.63
C LYS A 10 -0.08 -4.56 -7.32
N ARG A 11 -0.09 -5.08 -8.54
CA ARG A 11 -1.32 -5.46 -9.27
C ARG A 11 -2.09 -6.55 -8.53
N ALA A 12 -1.40 -7.58 -8.05
CA ALA A 12 -2.02 -8.64 -7.27
C ALA A 12 -2.63 -8.09 -5.97
N PHE A 13 -1.92 -7.21 -5.26
CA PHE A 13 -2.44 -6.55 -4.06
C PHE A 13 -3.72 -5.75 -4.33
N VAL A 14 -3.72 -4.87 -5.33
CA VAL A 14 -4.90 -4.04 -5.67
C VAL A 14 -6.11 -4.93 -5.96
N ARG A 15 -5.94 -5.99 -6.76
CA ARG A 15 -7.04 -6.91 -7.10
C ARG A 15 -7.65 -7.56 -5.85
N GLU A 16 -6.82 -8.17 -5.00
CA GLU A 16 -7.33 -8.88 -3.82
C GLU A 16 -7.87 -7.93 -2.75
N ALA A 17 -7.22 -6.77 -2.54
CA ALA A 17 -7.69 -5.77 -1.59
C ALA A 17 -9.04 -5.17 -2.02
N THR A 18 -9.22 -4.87 -3.32
CA THR A 18 -10.51 -4.41 -3.85
C THR A 18 -11.60 -5.43 -3.62
N LYS A 19 -11.34 -6.72 -3.93
CA LYS A 19 -12.32 -7.80 -3.71
C LYS A 19 -12.79 -7.84 -2.26
N VAL A 20 -11.86 -7.90 -1.31
CA VAL A 20 -12.20 -7.97 0.13
C VAL A 20 -12.92 -6.72 0.60
N ALA A 21 -12.50 -5.53 0.15
CA ALA A 21 -13.13 -4.26 0.52
C ALA A 21 -14.58 -4.18 0.02
N VAL A 22 -14.83 -4.51 -1.24
CA VAL A 22 -16.18 -4.55 -1.84
C VAL A 22 -17.08 -5.54 -1.10
N GLU A 23 -16.59 -6.75 -0.82
CA GLU A 23 -17.34 -7.78 -0.09
C GLU A 23 -17.67 -7.33 1.35
N THR A 24 -16.73 -6.69 2.04
CA THR A 24 -16.87 -6.30 3.45
C THR A 24 -17.72 -5.03 3.63
N LEU A 25 -17.55 -4.06 2.74
CA LEU A 25 -18.17 -2.74 2.84
C LEU A 25 -19.45 -2.62 2.03
N ALA A 26 -19.82 -3.66 1.27
CA ALA A 26 -21.01 -3.70 0.41
C ALA A 26 -21.11 -2.49 -0.54
N CYS A 27 -19.97 -2.07 -1.10
CA CYS A 27 -19.88 -0.96 -2.05
C CYS A 27 -19.48 -1.47 -3.44
N PRO A 28 -19.86 -0.77 -4.53
CA PRO A 28 -19.49 -1.21 -5.86
C PRO A 28 -17.99 -0.89 -6.14
N PRO A 29 -17.29 -1.70 -6.93
CA PRO A 29 -15.84 -1.59 -7.13
C PRO A 29 -15.40 -0.24 -7.71
N GLU A 30 -16.21 0.40 -8.54
CA GLU A 30 -15.95 1.72 -9.12
C GLU A 30 -15.93 2.86 -8.09
N SER A 31 -16.50 2.64 -6.90
CA SER A 31 -16.44 3.61 -5.80
C SER A 31 -15.16 3.52 -4.96
N LEU A 32 -14.35 2.47 -5.18
CA LEU A 32 -13.16 2.19 -4.39
C LEU A 32 -11.88 2.57 -5.15
N GLU A 33 -11.13 3.50 -4.59
CA GLU A 33 -9.79 3.85 -5.07
C GLU A 33 -8.71 3.34 -4.10
N ILE A 34 -7.60 2.82 -4.64
CA ILE A 34 -6.45 2.35 -3.86
C ILE A 34 -5.22 3.17 -4.23
N ILE A 35 -4.68 3.90 -3.24
CA ILE A 35 -3.43 4.66 -3.38
C ILE A 35 -2.29 3.85 -2.74
N ILE A 36 -1.29 3.49 -3.55
CA ILE A 36 -0.07 2.84 -3.06
C ILE A 36 1.04 3.88 -2.92
N THR A 37 1.38 4.24 -1.68
CA THR A 37 2.49 5.13 -1.38
C THR A 37 3.72 4.35 -0.91
N GLU A 38 4.82 4.52 -1.63
CA GLU A 38 6.14 4.00 -1.26
C GLU A 38 7.03 5.15 -0.78
N ILE A 39 7.56 5.03 0.43
CA ILE A 39 8.48 6.01 1.02
C ILE A 39 9.78 5.27 1.35
N SER A 40 10.90 5.73 0.81
CA SER A 40 12.22 5.17 1.08
C SER A 40 12.55 5.23 2.57
N LYS A 41 13.43 4.33 3.02
CA LYS A 41 13.79 4.23 4.45
C LYS A 41 14.50 5.50 4.97
N ASP A 42 15.22 6.20 4.11
CA ASP A 42 15.89 7.48 4.38
C ASP A 42 14.92 8.68 4.44
N SER A 43 13.67 8.50 4.04
CA SER A 43 12.63 9.54 4.02
C SER A 43 11.48 9.23 4.99
N TRP A 44 11.66 8.22 5.85
CA TRP A 44 10.68 7.83 6.86
C TRP A 44 11.36 7.76 8.22
N ALA A 45 10.89 8.57 9.19
CA ALA A 45 11.40 8.56 10.56
C ALA A 45 10.38 8.06 11.58
N THR A 46 10.86 7.52 12.70
CA THR A 46 10.07 7.28 13.91
C THR A 46 10.95 7.55 15.12
N ALA A 47 10.41 8.27 16.12
CA ALA A 47 11.14 8.63 17.33
C ALA A 47 12.53 9.29 17.07
N GLY A 48 12.60 10.17 16.06
CA GLY A 48 13.81 10.93 15.72
C GLY A 48 14.91 10.15 14.99
N LYS A 49 14.65 8.89 14.58
CA LYS A 49 15.59 8.10 13.78
C LYS A 49 15.00 7.79 12.42
N LEU A 50 15.81 7.88 11.36
CA LEU A 50 15.39 7.42 10.05
C LEU A 50 15.30 5.90 10.07
N LYS A 51 14.37 5.34 9.31
CA LYS A 51 14.26 3.88 9.14
C LYS A 51 15.44 3.29 8.38
N SER A 52 16.29 4.11 7.78
CA SER A 52 17.58 3.71 7.21
C SER A 52 18.67 3.52 8.26
N ASP A 53 18.52 4.10 9.46
CA ASP A 53 19.51 4.03 10.55
C ASP A 53 19.36 2.75 11.38
N SER A 54 18.48 1.83 10.95
CA SER A 54 18.11 0.58 11.62
C SER A 54 18.30 -0.63 10.72
#